data_AF-A0A1E3WBK6-F1
#
_entry.id   AF-A0A1E3WBK6-F1
#
_cell.length_a   1.000
_cell.length_b   1.000
_cell.length_c   1.000
_cell.angle_alpha   90.00
_cell.angle_beta   90.00
_cell.angle_gamma   90.00
#
_symmetry.space_group_name_H-M   'P 1'
#
loop_
_entity.id
_entity.type
_entity.pdbx_description
1 polymer ?
#
loop_
_entity_poly.entity_id
_entity_poly.type
_entity_poly.pdbx_seq_one_letter_code
_entity_poly.pdbx_strand_id
1 'polypeptide(L)' 'MAIGLTAPASAAEEKYFVTIDTVGMCSVILDIPGTELSAGKESIGAAEGYDSMEDAKAALAEMKDEKKCEGVVVGG' A
#
# COMPACT_ATOMS: atom_id res chain seq x y z
N MET A 1 -5.38 32.63 27.62
CA MET A 1 -4.30 31.65 27.42
C MET A 1 -4.78 30.63 26.39
N ALA A 2 -3.89 30.35 25.42
CA ALA A 2 -3.94 29.41 24.31
C ALA A 2 -5.29 28.78 23.89
N ILE A 3 -5.71 29.17 22.69
CA ILE A 3 -6.42 28.36 21.68
C ILE A 3 -6.17 26.84 21.83
N GLY A 4 -7.14 26.14 22.41
CA GLY A 4 -7.17 24.68 22.32
C GLY A 4 -7.69 24.29 20.95
N LEU A 5 -6.81 23.87 20.04
CA LEU A 5 -7.12 23.14 18.79
C LEU A 5 -5.81 22.75 18.11
N THR A 6 -5.04 21.87 18.74
CA THR A 6 -4.05 21.07 18.02
C THR A 6 -4.17 19.65 18.55
N ALA A 7 -5.26 18.97 18.18
CA ALA A 7 -5.12 17.52 18.04
C ALA A 7 -3.91 17.33 17.12
N PRO A 8 -2.92 16.49 17.46
CA PRO A 8 -1.94 16.11 16.47
C PRO A 8 -2.77 15.61 15.29
N ALA A 9 -2.64 16.26 14.13
CA ALA A 9 -3.06 15.65 12.89
C ALA A 9 -2.35 14.30 12.93
N SER A 10 -3.09 13.22 13.17
CA SER A 10 -2.53 11.88 13.19
C SER A 10 -1.77 11.77 11.89
N ALA A 11 -0.45 11.80 11.97
CA ALA A 11 0.39 11.48 10.84
C ALA A 11 -0.02 10.05 10.53
N ALA A 12 -0.86 9.89 9.51
CA ALA A 12 -1.26 8.56 9.07
C ALA A 12 0.06 7.86 8.74
N GLU A 13 0.37 6.83 9.53
CA GLU A 13 1.67 6.18 9.50
C GLU A 13 1.88 5.65 8.09
N GLU A 14 3.06 5.89 7.52
CA GLU A 14 3.39 5.40 6.18
C GLU A 14 3.31 3.87 6.20
N LYS A 15 2.42 3.32 5.37
CA LYS A 15 2.19 1.87 5.26
C LYS A 15 2.57 1.41 3.87
N TYR A 16 3.04 0.18 3.79
CA TYR A 16 3.32 -0.46 2.52
C TYR A 16 2.04 -1.06 1.97
N PHE A 17 1.62 -0.69 0.78
CA PHE A 17 0.48 -1.27 0.10
C PHE A 17 0.95 -2.12 -1.06
N VAL A 18 0.40 -3.33 -1.16
CA VAL A 18 0.52 -4.11 -2.39
C VAL A 18 -0.58 -3.63 -3.31
N THR A 19 -0.20 -3.20 -4.50
CA THR A 19 -1.12 -2.66 -5.50
C THR A 19 -1.02 -3.48 -6.77
N ILE A 20 -2.13 -3.60 -7.49
CA ILE A 20 -2.19 -4.18 -8.82
C ILE A 20 -2.62 -3.11 -9.81
N ASP A 21 -1.91 -3.04 -10.93
CA ASP A 21 -2.30 -2.21 -12.06
C ASP A 21 -3.37 -2.92 -12.91
N THR A 22 -4.13 -2.16 -13.69
CA THR A 22 -5.06 -2.68 -14.71
C THR A 22 -4.46 -3.73 -15.65
N VAL A 23 -3.14 -3.72 -15.87
CA VAL A 23 -2.41 -4.72 -16.66
C VAL A 23 -2.04 -5.99 -15.87
N GLY A 24 -2.51 -6.14 -14.63
CA GLY A 24 -2.20 -7.28 -13.77
C GLY A 24 -0.80 -7.26 -13.16
N MET A 25 -0.10 -6.12 -13.22
CA MET A 25 1.22 -5.96 -12.61
C MET A 25 1.10 -5.55 -11.15
N CYS A 26 1.70 -6.33 -10.27
CA CYS A 26 1.68 -6.05 -8.85
C CYS A 26 2.98 -5.38 -8.38
N SER A 27 2.83 -4.38 -7.52
CA SER A 27 3.94 -3.59 -6.97
C SER A 27 3.67 -3.25 -5.52
N VAL A 28 4.74 -3.19 -4.71
CA VAL A 28 4.69 -2.63 -3.36
C VAL A 28 4.98 -1.14 -3.47
N ILE A 29 4.11 -0.32 -2.90
CA ILE A 29 4.33 1.12 -2.76
C ILE A 29 4.28 1.49 -1.27
N LEU A 30 5.02 2.52 -0.88
CA LEU A 30 4.85 3.17 0.41
C LEU A 30 3.83 4.29 0.20
N ASP A 31 2.71 4.22 0.92
CA ASP A 31 1.64 5.21 0.82
C ASP A 31 1.03 5.46 2.20
N ILE A 32 0.25 6.54 2.32
CA ILE A 32 -0.38 6.90 3.58
C ILE A 32 -1.80 6.32 3.57
N PRO A 33 -2.24 5.54 4.58
CA PRO A 33 -3.60 5.03 4.60
C PRO A 33 -4.60 6.17 4.52
N GLY A 34 -5.46 6.15 3.50
CA GLY A 34 -6.45 7.19 3.23
C GLY A 34 -6.02 8.25 2.20
N THR A 35 -4.81 8.18 1.64
CA THR A 35 -4.51 8.88 0.39
C THR A 35 -5.04 8.09 -0.81
N GLU A 36 -5.50 8.82 -1.83
CA GLU A 36 -6.03 8.21 -3.04
C GLU A 36 -4.88 7.54 -3.79
N LEU A 37 -4.90 6.21 -3.86
CA LEU A 37 -3.98 5.45 -4.69
C LEU A 37 -3.98 6.03 -6.10
N SER A 38 -2.79 6.16 -6.71
CA SER A 38 -2.68 6.67 -8.08
C SER A 38 -3.68 5.96 -9.00
N ALA A 39 -4.42 6.76 -9.79
CA ALA A 39 -5.45 6.27 -10.69
C ALA A 39 -4.93 5.09 -11.55
N GLY A 40 -5.67 3.98 -11.54
CA GLY A 40 -5.30 2.74 -12.23
C GLY A 40 -4.60 1.69 -11.37
N LYS A 41 -4.31 2.01 -10.10
CA LYS A 41 -3.78 1.06 -9.12
C LYS A 41 -4.82 0.72 -8.06
N GLU A 42 -5.04 -0.56 -7.84
CA GLU A 42 -5.95 -1.06 -6.82
C GLU A 42 -5.14 -1.74 -5.72
N SER A 43 -5.38 -1.43 -4.45
CA SER A 43 -4.73 -2.14 -3.34
C SER A 43 -5.26 -3.57 -3.26
N ILE A 44 -4.37 -4.54 -3.36
CA ILE A 44 -4.67 -5.96 -3.17
C ILE A 44 -3.99 -6.44 -1.88
N GLY A 45 -4.71 -7.14 -1.01
CA GLY A 45 -4.19 -7.57 0.30
C GLY A 45 -4.75 -6.75 1.46
N ALA A 46 -3.87 -6.26 2.34
CA ALA A 46 -4.27 -5.50 3.53
C ALA A 46 -4.84 -4.12 3.16
N ALA A 47 -6.12 -3.90 3.46
CA ALA A 47 -6.81 -2.63 3.20
C ALA A 47 -6.22 -1.46 4.00
N GLU A 48 -5.63 -1.74 5.17
CA GLU A 48 -4.94 -0.75 6.00
C GLU A 48 -3.44 -0.63 5.68
N GLY A 49 -2.94 -1.45 4.76
CA GLY A 49 -1.53 -1.55 4.42
C GLY A 49 -0.72 -2.32 5.46
N TYR A 50 0.53 -2.58 5.12
CA TYR A 50 1.49 -3.35 5.90
C TYR A 50 2.47 -2.42 6.61
N ASP A 51 2.85 -2.74 7.84
CA ASP A 51 3.83 -1.97 8.63
C ASP A 51 5.24 -2.02 8.04
N SER A 52 5.56 -3.08 7.30
CA SER A 52 6.90 -3.35 6.79
C SER A 52 6.87 -3.76 5.33
N MET A 53 7.89 -3.32 4.58
CA MET A 53 8.07 -3.71 3.18
C MET A 53 8.18 -5.22 3.01
N GLU A 54 8.79 -5.92 3.97
CA GLU A 54 8.94 -7.38 3.95
C GLU A 54 7.59 -8.09 4.01
N ASP A 55 6.66 -7.60 4.83
CA ASP A 55 5.31 -8.18 4.98
C ASP A 55 4.49 -7.96 3.70
N ALA A 56 4.57 -6.75 3.14
CA ALA A 56 3.98 -6.45 1.83
C ALA A 56 4.59 -7.32 0.71
N LYS A 57 5.90 -7.57 0.72
CA LYS A 57 6.57 -8.45 -0.26
C LYS A 57 6.17 -9.91 -0.08
N ALA A 58 6.01 -10.39 1.15
CA ALA A 58 5.53 -11.74 1.42
C ALA A 58 4.10 -11.92 0.91
N ALA A 59 3.21 -10.99 1.22
CA ALA A 59 1.84 -10.98 0.71
C ALA A 59 1.80 -10.92 -0.82
N LEU A 60 2.62 -10.08 -1.44
CA LEU A 60 2.77 -10.01 -2.89
C LEU A 60 3.25 -11.34 -3.50
N ALA A 61 4.17 -12.05 -2.83
CA ALA A 61 4.66 -13.35 -3.27
C ALA A 61 3.55 -14.41 -3.21
N GLU A 62 2.73 -14.43 -2.15
CA GLU A 62 1.56 -15.30 -2.05
C GLU A 62 0.53 -15.01 -3.16
N MET A 63 0.28 -13.74 -3.45
CA MET A 63 -0.66 -13.33 -4.52
C MET A 63 -0.16 -13.69 -5.93
N LYS A 64 1.16 -13.73 -6.13
CA LYS A 64 1.78 -14.19 -7.38
C LYS A 64 1.52 -15.68 -7.61
N ASP A 65 1.61 -16.49 -6.57
CA ASP A 65 1.29 -17.92 -6.62
C ASP A 65 -0.21 -18.17 -6.88
N GLU A 66 -1.08 -17.30 -6.35
CA GLU A 66 -2.53 -17.36 -6.62
C GLU A 66 -2.96 -16.86 -8.02
N LYS A 67 -2.04 -16.56 -8.93
CA LYS A 67 -2.30 -15.97 -10.27
C LYS A 67 -3.04 -14.63 -10.26
N LYS A 68 -3.10 -13.94 -9.12
CA LYS A 68 -3.66 -12.58 -9.09
C LYS A 68 -2.71 -11.57 -9.74
N CYS A 69 -1.41 -11.84 -9.72
CA CYS A 69 -0.38 -11.00 -10.32
C CYS A 69 0.17 -11.66 -11.59
N GLU A 70 -0.05 -11.06 -12.75
CA GLU A 70 0.52 -11.51 -14.03
C GLU A 70 2.03 -11.21 -14.10
N GLY A 71 2.46 -10.14 -13.44
CA GLY A 71 3.87 -9.76 -13.29
C GLY A 71 4.13 -9.03 -11.97
N VAL A 72 5.38 -9.04 -11.52
CA VAL A 72 5.79 -8.27 -10.33
C VAL A 72 6.84 -7.25 -10.76
N VAL A 73 6.53 -5.98 -10.58
CA VAL A 73 7.49 -4.89 -10.78
C VAL A 73 7.89 -4.39 -9.40
N VAL A 74 9.06 -4.83 -8.93
CA VAL A 74 9.70 -4.23 -7.76
C VAL A 74 10.49 -3.03 -8.27
N GLY A 75 9.91 -1.83 -8.18
CA GLY A 75 10.64 -0.59 -8.41
C GLY A 75 11.72 -0.46 -7.35
N GLY A 76 12.98 -0.36 -7.80
CA GLY A 76 14.15 -0.08 -6.96
C GLY A 76 14.37 1.42 -6.76
#